data_AF-A0A9E1RC38-F1
#
_entry.id   AF-A0A9E1RC38-F1
#
_cell.length_a   1.000
_cell.length_b   1.000
_cell.length_c   1.000
_cell.angle_alpha   90.00
_cell.angle_beta   90.00
_cell.angle_gamma   90.00
#
_symmetry.space_group_name_H-M   'P 1'
#
loop_
_entity.id
_entity.type
_entity.pdbx_description
1 polymer ?
#
loop_
_entity_poly.entity_id
_entity_poly.type
_entity_poly.pdbx_seq_one_letter_code
_entity_poly.pdbx_strand_id
1 'polypeptide(L)'
;MKAIDKFESRCIEYKDQDPKQDLTASAVYLLSHKVVYAEVTYMMPEHPPGVEILAIIIKDVCQGESHFTHVFEQIAVRYISLVGDGGVSPQVIFYYVSNVVISLLVLSRKNSQLSTDILIKMIQRFNFRDTILRAGIEVIAAEVLRRCFLAIESPPLSAEVY
;
A
#
# COMPACT_ATOMS: atom_id res chain seq x y z
N MET A 1 -4.68 14.30 10.71
CA MET A 1 -4.15 13.13 11.42
C MET A 1 -2.82 12.78 10.78
N LYS A 2 -1.71 12.76 11.52
CA LYS A 2 -0.39 12.50 10.95
C LYS A 2 -0.33 11.04 10.46
N ALA A 3 0.49 10.74 9.45
CA ALA A 3 0.62 9.38 8.90
C ALA A 3 0.91 8.32 9.98
N ILE A 4 1.69 8.71 10.99
CA ILE A 4 2.05 7.90 12.16
C ILE A 4 0.81 7.60 13.00
N ASP A 5 -0.01 8.59 13.35
CA ASP A 5 -1.23 8.38 14.13
C ASP A 5 -2.19 7.37 13.45
N LYS A 6 -2.33 7.46 12.12
CA LYS A 6 -3.12 6.50 11.32
C LYS A 6 -2.54 5.09 11.38
N PHE A 7 -1.22 4.98 11.27
CA PHE A 7 -0.51 3.71 11.33
C PHE A 7 -0.63 3.06 12.71
N GLU A 8 -0.42 3.82 13.77
CA GLU A 8 -0.52 3.34 15.16
C GLU A 8 -1.94 2.91 15.51
N SER A 9 -2.96 3.70 15.13
CA SER A 9 -4.37 3.33 15.32
C SER A 9 -4.70 1.98 14.68
N ARG A 10 -4.29 1.78 13.41
CA ARG A 10 -4.52 0.50 12.71
C ARG A 10 -3.75 -0.65 13.33
N CYS A 11 -2.52 -0.42 13.78
CA CYS A 11 -1.76 -1.43 14.51
C CYS A 11 -2.48 -1.89 15.78
N ILE A 12 -3.14 -0.97 16.51
CA ILE A 12 -3.93 -1.29 17.70
C ILE A 12 -5.19 -2.08 17.30
N GLU A 13 -5.96 -1.56 16.34
CA GLU A 13 -7.18 -2.22 15.83
C GLU A 13 -6.93 -3.66 15.36
N TYR A 14 -5.76 -3.93 14.79
CA TYR A 14 -5.42 -5.27 14.28
C TYR A 14 -4.83 -6.19 15.35
N LYS A 15 -4.24 -5.65 16.43
CA LYS A 15 -3.81 -6.46 17.57
C LYS A 15 -5.00 -7.06 18.32
N ASP A 16 -6.13 -6.38 18.32
CA ASP A 16 -7.37 -6.83 18.97
C ASP A 16 -8.21 -7.79 18.10
N GLN A 17 -7.80 -8.02 16.83
CA GLN A 17 -8.41 -9.03 15.98
C GLN A 17 -7.90 -10.42 16.37
N ASP A 18 -8.83 -11.37 16.57
CA ASP A 18 -8.51 -12.72 17.00
C ASP A 18 -7.48 -13.38 16.04
N PRO A 19 -6.26 -13.72 16.50
CA PRO A 19 -5.25 -14.38 15.68
C PRO A 19 -5.73 -15.75 15.13
N LYS A 20 -6.83 -16.29 15.65
CA LYS A 20 -7.48 -17.52 15.18
C LYS A 20 -8.45 -17.32 14.01
N GLN A 21 -8.69 -16.09 13.56
CA GLN A 21 -9.35 -15.90 12.27
C GLN A 21 -8.40 -16.33 11.15
N ASP A 22 -8.47 -17.60 10.77
CA ASP A 22 -7.71 -18.16 9.65
C ASP A 22 -8.32 -17.66 8.33
N LEU A 23 -8.18 -16.36 8.10
CA LEU A 23 -8.62 -15.70 6.89
C LEU A 23 -7.72 -16.16 5.74
N THR A 24 -8.34 -16.61 4.67
CA THR A 24 -7.61 -16.93 3.44
C THR A 24 -6.84 -15.69 2.97
N ALA A 25 -5.75 -15.91 2.24
CA ALA A 25 -4.94 -14.84 1.66
C ALA A 25 -5.83 -13.85 0.87
N SER A 26 -6.76 -14.37 0.07
CA SER A 26 -7.75 -13.56 -0.67
C SER A 26 -8.63 -12.70 0.25
N ALA A 27 -9.10 -13.24 1.38
CA ALA A 27 -9.94 -12.49 2.31
C ALA A 27 -9.20 -11.31 2.96
N VAL A 28 -7.98 -11.52 3.44
CA VAL A 28 -7.13 -10.44 4.00
C VAL A 28 -6.91 -9.34 2.96
N TYR A 29 -6.66 -9.76 1.74
CA TYR A 29 -6.40 -8.86 0.62
C TYR A 29 -7.63 -8.01 0.25
N LEU A 30 -8.81 -8.62 0.16
CA LEU A 30 -10.08 -7.94 -0.11
C LEU A 30 -10.49 -6.99 1.03
N LEU A 31 -10.22 -7.36 2.30
CA LEU A 31 -10.44 -6.47 3.43
C LEU A 31 -9.56 -5.23 3.35
N SER A 32 -8.26 -5.43 3.08
CA SER A 32 -7.31 -4.32 2.95
C SER A 32 -7.67 -3.40 1.78
N HIS A 33 -8.10 -3.97 0.65
CA HIS A 33 -8.62 -3.21 -0.48
C HIS A 33 -9.81 -2.32 -0.08
N LYS A 34 -10.79 -2.88 0.65
CA LYS A 34 -11.95 -2.10 1.14
C LYS A 34 -11.53 -0.97 2.08
N VAL A 35 -10.59 -1.23 3.00
CA VAL A 35 -10.08 -0.21 3.94
C VAL A 35 -9.40 0.93 3.17
N VAL A 36 -8.53 0.61 2.22
CA VAL A 36 -7.82 1.61 1.41
C VAL A 36 -8.80 2.49 0.65
N TYR A 37 -9.81 1.91 0.00
CA TYR A 37 -10.77 2.68 -0.81
C TYR A 37 -11.80 3.46 0.04
N ALA A 38 -12.09 3.02 1.28
CA ALA A 38 -12.98 3.75 2.18
C ALA A 38 -12.39 5.10 2.63
N GLU A 39 -11.06 5.20 2.74
CA GLU A 39 -10.34 6.44 3.11
C GLU A 39 -10.41 7.52 2.03
N VAL A 40 -10.85 7.15 0.83
CA VAL A 40 -10.85 8.00 -0.37
C VAL A 40 -12.21 7.90 -1.07
N THR A 41 -13.27 7.91 -0.27
CA THR A 41 -14.68 7.75 -0.68
C THR A 41 -15.17 8.78 -1.72
N TYR A 42 -14.45 9.88 -1.92
CA TYR A 42 -14.75 10.92 -2.92
C TYR A 42 -13.70 11.02 -4.03
N MET A 43 -12.66 10.19 -3.99
CA MET A 43 -11.54 10.20 -4.93
C MET A 43 -11.58 8.91 -5.75
N MET A 44 -12.56 8.79 -6.63
CA MET A 44 -12.60 7.76 -7.66
C MET A 44 -12.12 8.41 -8.95
N PRO A 45 -10.86 8.21 -9.37
CA PRO A 45 -10.45 8.62 -10.69
C PRO A 45 -11.38 7.96 -11.70
N GLU A 46 -12.02 8.73 -12.58
CA GLU A 46 -12.77 8.18 -13.71
C GLU A 46 -11.89 7.22 -14.53
N HIS A 47 -10.57 7.44 -14.47
CA HIS A 47 -9.53 6.60 -15.05
C HIS A 47 -8.45 6.30 -13.99
N PRO A 48 -8.31 5.04 -13.54
CA PRO A 48 -7.30 4.69 -12.55
C PRO A 48 -5.88 4.93 -13.09
N PRO A 49 -4.94 5.40 -12.24
CA PRO A 49 -3.58 5.72 -12.64
C PRO A 49 -2.87 4.52 -13.30
N GLY A 50 -2.05 4.80 -14.32
CA GLY A 50 -1.17 3.80 -14.95
C GLY A 50 -0.18 3.21 -13.94
N VAL A 51 0.36 2.02 -14.25
CA VAL A 51 1.35 1.36 -13.38
C VAL A 51 2.62 2.22 -13.25
N GLU A 52 2.95 2.96 -14.30
CA GLU A 52 4.07 3.90 -14.36
C GLU A 52 3.87 5.05 -13.36
N ILE A 53 2.68 5.66 -13.36
CA ILE A 53 2.32 6.74 -12.43
C ILE A 53 2.31 6.22 -10.99
N LEU A 54 1.75 5.04 -10.77
CA LEU A 54 1.75 4.38 -9.46
C LEU A 54 3.18 4.16 -8.96
N ALA A 55 4.09 3.64 -9.80
CA ALA A 55 5.47 3.39 -9.41
C ALA A 55 6.21 4.68 -9.00
N ILE A 56 5.99 5.78 -9.73
CA ILE A 56 6.57 7.10 -9.40
C ILE A 56 6.05 7.58 -8.05
N ILE A 57 4.73 7.55 -7.84
CA ILE A 57 4.10 8.06 -6.62
C ILE A 57 4.45 7.19 -5.42
N ILE A 58 4.51 5.86 -5.57
CA ILE A 58 4.95 4.95 -4.50
C ILE A 58 6.38 5.28 -4.08
N LYS A 59 7.28 5.50 -5.05
CA LYS A 59 8.66 5.90 -4.75
C LYS A 59 8.69 7.20 -3.95
N ASP A 60 7.96 8.22 -4.38
CA ASP A 60 7.88 9.51 -3.70
C ASP A 60 7.30 9.41 -2.28
N VAL A 61 6.25 8.61 -2.08
CA VAL A 61 5.64 8.38 -0.76
C VAL A 61 6.58 7.62 0.19
N CYS A 62 7.26 6.58 -0.30
CA CYS A 62 8.10 5.71 0.53
C CYS A 62 9.53 6.22 0.75
N GLN A 63 10.08 6.99 -0.19
CA GLN A 63 11.50 7.39 -0.22
C GLN A 63 11.71 8.90 -0.33
N GLY A 64 10.66 9.70 -0.48
CA GLY A 64 10.76 11.16 -0.50
C GLY A 64 10.86 11.78 0.89
N GLU A 65 10.80 13.10 0.96
CA GLU A 65 10.68 13.83 2.23
C GLU A 65 9.22 13.85 2.68
N SER A 66 8.76 12.78 3.32
CA SER A 66 7.37 12.69 3.78
C SER A 66 7.26 11.94 5.11
N HIS A 67 6.19 12.20 5.85
CA HIS A 67 5.85 11.42 7.05
C HIS A 67 5.58 9.94 6.77
N PHE A 68 5.38 9.56 5.49
CA PHE A 68 5.18 8.18 5.07
C PHE A 68 6.49 7.41 4.89
N THR A 69 7.61 8.11 4.73
CA THR A 69 8.95 7.51 4.75
C THR A 69 9.18 6.79 6.07
N HIS A 70 8.74 7.38 7.18
CA HIS A 70 8.78 6.73 8.48
C HIS A 70 7.92 5.46 8.56
N VAL A 71 6.73 5.46 7.93
CA VAL A 71 5.88 4.26 7.85
C VAL A 71 6.59 3.16 7.07
N PHE A 72 7.29 3.51 5.97
CA PHE A 72 8.11 2.57 5.21
C PHE A 72 9.29 2.02 6.03
N GLU A 73 9.96 2.85 6.83
CA GLU A 73 11.01 2.40 7.75
C GLU A 73 10.49 1.38 8.77
N GLN A 74 9.32 1.62 9.37
CA GLN A 74 8.69 0.70 10.31
C GLN A 74 8.33 -0.64 9.64
N ILE A 75 7.84 -0.60 8.40
CA ILE A 75 7.64 -1.80 7.58
C ILE A 75 8.95 -2.55 7.38
N ALA A 76 10.02 -1.85 7.01
CA ALA A 76 11.31 -2.47 6.73
C ALA A 76 11.90 -3.14 7.99
N VAL A 77 11.90 -2.43 9.13
CA VAL A 77 12.35 -2.97 10.42
C VAL A 77 11.53 -4.22 10.80
N ARG A 78 10.20 -4.15 10.65
CA ARG A 78 9.34 -5.29 10.97
C ARG A 78 9.59 -6.47 10.04
N TYR A 79 9.71 -6.23 8.73
CA TYR A 79 9.94 -7.28 7.75
C TYR A 79 11.25 -8.02 8.03
N ILE A 80 12.34 -7.28 8.26
CA ILE A 80 13.66 -7.84 8.61
C ILE A 80 13.57 -8.68 9.90
N SER A 81 12.86 -8.17 10.93
CA SER A 81 12.64 -8.92 12.17
C SER A 81 11.90 -10.25 11.97
N LEU A 82 11.05 -10.37 10.95
CA LEU A 82 10.28 -11.60 10.69
C LEU A 82 11.06 -12.62 9.85
N VAL A 83 11.83 -12.16 8.86
CA VAL A 83 12.56 -13.05 7.94
C VAL A 83 13.98 -13.38 8.43
N GLY A 84 14.49 -12.65 9.42
CA GLY A 84 15.86 -12.75 9.91
C GLY A 84 16.85 -11.96 9.05
N ASP A 85 18.08 -11.78 9.55
CA ASP A 85 19.12 -10.91 8.98
C ASP A 85 19.78 -11.47 7.69
N GLY A 86 19.02 -12.25 6.92
CA GLY A 86 19.44 -12.90 5.67
C GLY A 86 19.51 -11.93 4.49
N GLY A 87 20.35 -10.89 4.57
CA GLY A 87 20.77 -10.09 3.41
C GLY A 87 19.65 -9.37 2.63
N VAL A 88 18.48 -9.15 3.24
CA VAL A 88 17.37 -8.44 2.59
C VAL A 88 17.65 -6.94 2.61
N SER A 89 17.92 -6.36 1.45
CA SER A 89 18.17 -4.93 1.34
C SER A 89 16.88 -4.09 1.34
N PRO A 90 16.94 -2.80 1.71
CA PRO A 90 15.79 -1.89 1.62
C PRO A 90 15.16 -1.83 0.22
N GLN A 91 15.94 -2.02 -0.85
CA GLN A 91 15.44 -2.04 -2.23
C GLN A 91 14.54 -3.27 -2.50
N VAL A 92 14.87 -4.43 -1.93
CA VAL A 92 14.03 -5.64 -2.03
C VAL A 92 12.71 -5.43 -1.28
N ILE A 93 12.76 -4.83 -0.09
CA ILE A 93 11.57 -4.51 0.70
C ILE A 93 10.70 -3.50 -0.06
N PHE A 94 11.30 -2.45 -0.63
CA PHE A 94 10.59 -1.49 -1.47
C PHE A 94 9.90 -2.14 -2.67
N TYR A 95 10.56 -3.11 -3.32
CA TYR A 95 9.95 -3.88 -4.40
C TYR A 95 8.72 -4.67 -3.93
N TYR A 96 8.78 -5.32 -2.76
CA TYR A 96 7.63 -6.02 -2.19
C TYR A 96 6.49 -5.06 -1.84
N VAL A 97 6.79 -3.97 -1.13
CA VAL A 97 5.82 -2.93 -0.78
C VAL A 97 5.14 -2.38 -2.04
N SER A 98 5.92 -2.02 -3.05
CA SER A 98 5.42 -1.46 -4.31
C SER A 98 4.46 -2.41 -5.01
N ASN A 99 4.83 -3.69 -5.11
CA ASN A 99 3.96 -4.69 -5.71
C ASN A 99 2.64 -4.82 -4.94
N VAL A 100 2.67 -4.90 -3.61
CA VAL A 100 1.45 -5.01 -2.79
C VAL A 100 0.55 -3.78 -2.97
N VAL A 101 1.12 -2.58 -2.95
CA VAL A 101 0.35 -1.34 -3.16
C VAL A 101 -0.27 -1.31 -4.56
N ILE A 102 0.51 -1.54 -5.62
CA ILE A 102 0.00 -1.56 -7.01
C ILE A 102 -1.15 -2.54 -7.13
N SER A 103 -0.96 -3.75 -6.62
CA SER A 103 -1.97 -4.79 -6.70
C SER A 103 -3.25 -4.41 -5.95
N LEU A 104 -3.17 -3.73 -4.80
CA LEU A 104 -4.35 -3.34 -4.01
C LEU A 104 -5.18 -2.29 -4.76
N LEU A 105 -4.47 -1.41 -5.47
CA LEU A 105 -5.08 -0.34 -6.26
C LEU A 105 -5.63 -0.85 -7.60
N VAL A 106 -4.96 -1.82 -8.25
CA VAL A 106 -5.41 -2.40 -9.53
C VAL A 106 -6.62 -3.33 -9.40
N LEU A 107 -6.91 -3.90 -8.22
CA LEU A 107 -8.13 -4.70 -7.99
C LEU A 107 -9.43 -3.99 -8.42
N SER A 108 -9.50 -2.66 -8.27
CA SER A 108 -10.68 -1.88 -8.68
C SER A 108 -10.84 -1.76 -10.20
N ARG A 109 -9.79 -2.08 -10.99
CA ARG A 109 -9.67 -1.66 -12.39
C ARG A 109 -10.61 -2.38 -13.35
N LYS A 110 -11.12 -3.57 -13.02
CA LYS A 110 -11.97 -4.38 -13.94
C LYS A 110 -12.95 -5.36 -13.27
N ASN A 111 -13.18 -5.29 -11.95
CA ASN A 111 -13.54 -6.47 -11.15
C ASN A 111 -12.58 -7.67 -11.38
N SER A 112 -11.39 -7.40 -11.96
CA SER A 112 -10.37 -8.40 -12.17
C SER A 112 -9.71 -8.67 -10.84
N GLN A 113 -9.99 -9.83 -10.28
CA GLN A 113 -9.16 -10.36 -9.22
C GLN A 113 -7.82 -10.74 -9.85
N LEU A 114 -6.72 -10.27 -9.25
CA LEU A 114 -5.43 -10.93 -9.48
C LEU A 114 -5.63 -12.41 -9.21
N SER A 115 -4.97 -13.27 -10.00
CA SER A 115 -5.11 -14.71 -9.77
C SER A 115 -4.76 -15.04 -8.32
N THR A 116 -5.49 -15.99 -7.74
CA THR A 116 -5.28 -16.43 -6.37
C THR A 116 -3.81 -16.79 -6.13
N ASP A 117 -3.12 -17.33 -7.12
CA ASP A 117 -1.68 -17.64 -7.04
C ASP A 117 -0.78 -16.40 -6.90
N ILE A 118 -1.11 -15.29 -7.57
CA ILE A 118 -0.36 -14.04 -7.44
C ILE A 118 -0.59 -13.46 -6.04
N LEU A 119 -1.85 -13.44 -5.59
CA LEU A 119 -2.20 -12.98 -4.24
C LEU A 119 -1.53 -13.81 -3.15
N ILE A 120 -1.55 -15.14 -3.30
CA ILE A 120 -0.88 -16.07 -2.39
C ILE A 120 0.63 -15.79 -2.36
N LYS A 121 1.29 -15.65 -3.52
CA LYS A 121 2.73 -15.36 -3.58
C LYS A 121 3.08 -14.03 -2.91
N MET A 122 2.24 -13.01 -3.06
CA MET A 122 2.45 -11.70 -2.42
C MET A 122 2.27 -11.78 -0.90
N ILE A 123 1.21 -12.46 -0.45
CA ILE A 123 0.89 -12.63 0.97
C ILE A 123 1.93 -13.49 1.66
N GLN A 124 2.44 -14.54 1.00
CA GLN A 124 3.47 -15.41 1.53
C GLN A 124 4.85 -14.76 1.55
N ARG A 125 5.24 -13.99 0.51
CA ARG A 125 6.57 -13.35 0.45
C ARG A 125 6.69 -12.13 1.36
N PHE A 126 5.66 -11.30 1.41
CA PHE A 126 5.68 -10.09 2.25
C PHE A 126 5.18 -10.36 3.67
N ASN A 127 4.50 -11.48 3.92
CA ASN A 127 3.79 -11.76 5.17
C ASN A 127 2.72 -10.69 5.49
N PHE A 128 1.82 -10.47 4.55
CA PHE A 128 0.74 -9.48 4.66
C PHE A 128 -0.31 -9.80 5.75
N ARG A 129 -0.19 -10.95 6.42
CA ARG A 129 -0.97 -11.31 7.61
C ARG A 129 -0.42 -10.66 8.87
N ASP A 130 0.86 -10.27 8.88
CA ASP A 130 1.42 -9.51 9.99
C ASP A 130 0.71 -8.15 10.10
N THR A 131 0.23 -7.82 11.30
CA THR A 131 -0.62 -6.67 11.55
C THR A 131 0.08 -5.35 11.27
N ILE A 132 1.38 -5.26 11.59
CA ILE A 132 2.20 -4.08 11.38
C ILE A 132 2.47 -3.89 9.88
N LEU A 133 2.85 -4.98 9.20
CA LEU A 133 3.07 -4.94 7.75
C LEU A 133 1.80 -4.57 6.98
N ARG A 134 0.66 -5.14 7.38
CA ARG A 134 -0.64 -4.83 6.79
C ARG A 134 -1.03 -3.36 7.01
N ALA A 135 -0.99 -2.89 8.25
CA ALA A 135 -1.34 -1.50 8.60
C ALA A 135 -0.46 -0.49 7.83
N GLY A 136 0.84 -0.74 7.76
CA GLY A 136 1.77 0.11 7.04
C GLY A 136 1.45 0.21 5.54
N ILE A 137 1.21 -0.93 4.89
CA ILE A 137 0.81 -0.96 3.48
C ILE A 137 -0.50 -0.21 3.25
N GLU A 138 -1.52 -0.40 4.08
CA GLU A 138 -2.80 0.27 3.90
C GLU A 138 -2.68 1.79 4.05
N VAL A 139 -1.80 2.27 4.94
CA VAL A 139 -1.51 3.71 5.08
C VAL A 139 -0.80 4.26 3.85
N ILE A 140 0.22 3.55 3.35
CA ILE A 140 0.95 3.93 2.13
C ILE A 140 0.01 3.91 0.91
N ALA A 141 -0.79 2.85 0.75
CA ALA A 141 -1.68 2.68 -0.40
C ALA A 141 -2.77 3.77 -0.45
N ALA A 142 -3.33 4.15 0.70
CA ALA A 142 -4.30 5.24 0.77
C ALA A 142 -3.68 6.58 0.34
N GLU A 143 -2.45 6.88 0.77
CA GLU A 143 -1.76 8.10 0.36
C GLU A 143 -1.37 8.09 -1.12
N VAL A 144 -0.90 6.95 -1.64
CA VAL A 144 -0.60 6.79 -3.06
C VAL A 144 -1.85 7.06 -3.89
N LEU A 145 -2.99 6.46 -3.51
CA LEU A 145 -4.27 6.67 -4.18
C LEU A 145 -4.69 8.15 -4.14
N ARG A 146 -4.55 8.81 -2.98
CA ARG A 146 -4.83 10.25 -2.82
C ARG A 146 -3.96 11.12 -3.74
N ARG A 147 -2.65 10.85 -3.81
CA ARG A 147 -1.73 11.62 -4.69
C ARG A 147 -2.00 11.36 -6.16
N CYS A 148 -2.36 10.14 -6.54
CA CYS A 148 -2.74 9.82 -7.91
C CYS A 148 -3.96 10.64 -8.34
N PHE A 149 -4.96 10.76 -7.46
CA PHE A 149 -6.15 11.56 -7.73
C PHE A 149 -5.80 13.05 -7.94
N LEU A 150 -5.02 13.65 -7.03
CA LEU A 150 -4.60 15.06 -7.15
C LEU A 150 -3.77 15.34 -8.40
N ALA A 151 -2.91 14.39 -8.81
CA ALA A 151 -2.12 14.52 -10.04
C ALA A 151 -2.96 14.45 -11.31
N ILE A 152 -4.12 13.76 -11.28
CA ILE A 152 -5.06 13.69 -12.41
C ILE A 152 -5.90 14.98 -12.49
N GLU A 153 -6.31 15.55 -11.35
CA GLU A 153 -7.05 16.82 -11.31
C GLU A 153 -6.19 18.05 -11.63
N SER A 154 -4.87 17.92 -11.52
CA SER A 154 -3.90 18.96 -11.84
C SER A 154 -3.11 18.59 -13.11
N PRO A 155 -3.70 18.67 -14.31
CA PRO A 155 -2.91 18.52 -15.52
C PRO A 155 -1.80 19.60 -15.54
N PRO A 156 -0.64 19.33 -16.17
CA PRO A 156 0.39 20.35 -16.29
C PRO A 156 -0.25 21.59 -16.91
N LEU A 157 -0.08 22.75 -16.27
CA LEU A 157 -0.34 24.04 -16.89
C LEU A 157 0.27 23.96 -18.28
N SER A 158 -0.60 23.94 -19.28
CA SER A 158 -0.26 23.98 -20.69
C SER A 158 0.87 24.98 -20.85
N ALA A 159 1.96 24.53 -21.47
CA ALA A 159 3.07 25.35 -21.91
C ALA A 159 2.57 26.75 -22.27
N GLU A 160 2.99 27.74 -21.49
CA GLU A 160 2.86 29.13 -21.92
C GLU A 160 3.56 29.22 -23.27
N VAL A 161 2.75 29.32 -24.32
CA VAL A 161 3.19 29.70 -25.64
C VAL A 161 3.66 31.15 -25.50
N TYR A 162 4.98 31.33 -25.41
CA TYR A 162 5.65 32.58 -25.73
C TYR A 162 6.37 32.41 -27.07
#